data_AF-A0A0G9HEA3-F1
#
_entry.id   AF-A0A0G9HEA3-F1
#
_cell.length_a   1.000
_cell.length_b   1.000
_cell.length_c   1.000
_cell.angle_alpha   90.00
_cell.angle_beta   90.00
_cell.angle_gamma   90.00
#
_symmetry.space_group_name_H-M   'P 1'
#
loop_
_entity.id
_entity.type
_entity.pdbx_description
1 polymer ?
#
loop_
_entity_poly.entity_id
_entity_poly.type
_entity_poly.pdbx_seq_one_letter_code
_entity_poly.pdbx_strand_id
1 'polypeptide(L)'
;MSVPSAMSTRPSWGNVLLCTLLAVLVVGLMGLHRREWEWHDPGMTRWLGALVVLLAWAGFTAWLMGHRRRTAQQQAQRMAPASATGNNAILIAFASQTGTAEQWALQTAQSLQQAGTSVRLTELGQLDLDTLMREERVLFVVSTTGEGDAPDSAARFVTQCMRTAQALSTLQYGLLALGDSDYDDFCGFGRALRHWLQQSGAMPLFDPVEVDNGDASALRHWQHHLALLSGAAELPDWQQPDYQRWQLVERVLLNPASQGDPCFHLALRPQAGQATWQAGDLVEIGPRHAATDVEQWLATRGLDGDASVEHQGRQASLRDWLAASHWPEGEETPHAHPAQLVATLQALPHREYSIASVPSDGSVHLLVRCMRREDGSLGIGSGWLTQHAPLGGDIALRIRSNPGFHAPADDRPLVLVGNGTGLAGLRALLKTRIETGRHRNWLLFGERESAHDFYHRGEILRWQEQGLLERLDLAWSREGVARTYVQDRLRESADLLRQWVEQGAAIYVCGSLAGMAPGVDAVLREALGEARVEQLREAGRYRRDVY
;
A
#
# COMPACT_ATOMS: atom_id res chain seq x y z
N MET A 1 34.27 1.43 43.52
CA MET A 1 34.39 2.80 42.97
C MET A 1 33.13 3.08 42.16
N SER A 2 32.24 3.86 42.76
CA SER A 2 30.92 4.23 42.25
C SER A 2 31.05 5.39 41.26
N VAL A 3 30.59 5.19 40.03
CA VAL A 3 30.39 6.26 39.03
C VAL A 3 28.91 6.64 39.05
N PRO A 4 28.54 7.95 39.09
CA PRO A 4 27.16 8.36 39.21
C PRO A 4 26.40 8.34 37.88
N SER A 5 25.09 8.08 38.03
CA SER A 5 24.01 8.17 37.06
C SER A 5 23.96 9.50 36.28
N ALA A 6 24.10 9.44 34.96
CA ALA A 6 23.75 10.53 34.06
C ALA A 6 22.29 10.37 33.60
N MET A 7 21.37 11.00 34.32
CA MET A 7 20.01 11.24 33.83
C MET A 7 20.09 12.14 32.59
N SER A 8 19.56 11.68 31.46
CA SER A 8 19.50 12.42 30.19
C SER A 8 18.43 13.53 30.25
N THR A 9 18.80 14.68 30.81
CA THR A 9 18.01 15.92 30.76
C THR A 9 18.11 16.61 29.39
N ARG A 10 17.93 15.90 28.28
CA ARG A 10 18.16 16.44 26.93
C ARG A 10 16.97 17.09 26.18
N PRO A 11 15.69 17.02 26.61
CA PRO A 11 14.66 17.86 26.00
C PRO A 11 14.35 19.17 26.77
N SER A 12 14.80 19.33 28.01
CA SER A 12 14.49 20.53 28.81
C SER A 12 15.29 21.75 28.37
N TRP A 13 16.55 21.60 27.98
CA TRP A 13 17.41 22.71 27.58
C TRP A 13 16.95 23.38 26.29
N GLY A 14 16.49 22.60 25.30
CA GLY A 14 15.95 23.14 24.04
C GLY A 14 14.68 23.96 24.28
N ASN A 15 13.78 23.48 25.15
CA ASN A 15 12.55 24.19 25.50
C ASN A 15 12.84 25.45 26.31
N VAL A 16 13.80 25.41 27.24
CA VAL A 16 14.23 26.60 28.00
C VAL A 16 14.84 27.63 27.05
N LEU A 17 15.70 27.20 26.11
CA LEU A 17 16.29 28.09 25.12
C LEU A 17 15.22 28.76 24.25
N LEU A 18 14.24 27.99 23.76
CA LEU A 18 13.13 28.49 22.95
C LEU A 18 12.24 29.46 23.72
N CYS A 19 11.85 29.14 24.96
CA CYS A 19 11.06 30.04 25.80
C CYS A 19 11.82 31.34 26.09
N THR A 20 13.14 31.26 26.30
CA THR A 20 13.98 32.45 26.51
C THR A 20 14.04 33.30 25.24
N LEU A 21 14.19 32.68 24.07
CA LEU A 21 14.17 33.36 22.76
C LEU A 21 12.83 34.05 22.49
N LEU A 22 11.71 33.39 22.81
CA LEU A 22 10.38 33.96 22.68
C LEU A 22 10.18 35.14 23.65
N ALA A 23 10.65 35.03 24.90
CA ALA A 23 10.59 36.12 25.86
C ALA A 23 11.41 37.34 25.39
N VAL A 24 12.63 37.11 24.87
CA VAL A 24 13.47 38.17 24.30
C VAL A 24 12.81 38.80 23.07
N LEU A 25 12.18 38.00 22.21
CA LEU A 25 11.43 38.50 21.05
C LEU A 25 10.26 39.39 21.50
N VAL A 26 9.49 38.96 22.50
CA VAL A 26 8.38 39.75 23.07
C VAL A 26 8.90 41.07 23.63
N VAL A 27 9.97 41.07 24.43
CA VAL A 27 10.55 42.31 24.98
C VAL A 27 11.11 43.21 23.86
N GLY A 28 11.76 42.62 22.84
CA GLY A 28 12.27 43.36 21.69
C GLY A 28 11.15 44.01 20.86
N LEU A 29 10.06 43.29 20.65
CA LEU A 29 8.85 43.80 19.98
C LEU A 29 8.12 44.84 20.83
N MET A 30 8.12 44.72 22.16
CA MET A 30 7.60 45.73 23.09
C MET A 30 8.37 47.05 22.97
N GLY A 31 9.70 47.00 22.80
CA GLY A 31 10.53 48.20 22.62
C GLY A 31 10.31 48.95 21.30
N LEU A 32 9.71 48.30 20.30
CA LEU A 32 9.37 48.92 19.00
C LEU A 32 8.01 49.66 19.02
N HIS A 33 7.22 49.51 20.08
CA HIS A 33 5.96 50.23 20.25
C HIS A 33 6.19 51.62 20.89
N ARG A 34 6.11 52.68 20.07
CA ARG A 34 6.23 54.10 20.49
C ARG A 34 4.91 54.74 20.98
N ARG A 35 3.83 53.97 21.17
CA ARG A 35 2.56 54.48 21.70
C ARG A 35 2.35 53.96 23.13
N GLU A 36 1.90 54.86 24.01
CA GLU A 36 1.49 54.50 25.37
C GLU A 36 0.51 53.33 25.32
N TRP A 37 0.87 52.27 26.04
CA TRP A 37 0.14 51.03 26.03
C TRP A 37 -1.12 51.19 26.89
N GLU A 38 -2.20 51.68 26.28
CA GLU A 38 -3.52 51.62 26.92
C GLU A 38 -4.00 50.18 26.87
N TRP A 39 -3.53 49.37 27.83
CA TRP A 39 -4.09 48.06 28.10
C TRP A 39 -5.53 48.24 28.55
N HIS A 40 -6.45 48.11 27.60
CA HIS A 40 -7.86 48.03 27.88
C HIS A 40 -8.10 46.66 28.51
N ASP A 41 -8.30 46.63 29.84
CA ASP A 41 -8.68 45.40 30.54
C ASP A 41 -9.90 44.82 29.80
N PRO A 42 -9.76 43.62 29.20
CA PRO A 42 -10.83 43.03 28.40
C PRO A 42 -12.09 42.74 29.22
N GLY A 43 -12.03 42.92 30.54
CA GLY A 43 -13.15 42.82 31.45
C GLY A 43 -13.32 41.40 31.96
N MET A 44 -13.86 41.28 33.17
CA MET A 44 -13.98 40.00 33.88
C MET A 44 -14.73 38.92 33.08
N THR A 45 -15.66 39.29 32.20
CA THR A 45 -16.39 38.36 31.32
C THR A 45 -15.50 37.70 30.29
N ARG A 46 -14.55 38.42 29.70
CA ARG A 46 -13.61 37.86 28.70
C ARG A 46 -12.54 37.01 29.36
N TRP A 47 -12.08 37.38 30.55
CA TRP A 47 -11.19 36.55 31.36
C TRP A 47 -11.84 35.23 31.77
N LEU A 48 -13.10 35.27 32.22
CA LEU A 48 -13.88 34.06 32.50
C LEU A 48 -14.08 33.21 31.23
N GLY A 49 -14.36 33.84 30.09
CA GLY A 49 -14.44 33.15 28.80
C GLY A 49 -13.14 32.43 28.42
N ALA A 50 -12.00 33.10 28.56
CA ALA A 50 -10.69 32.50 28.28
C ALA A 50 -10.38 31.33 29.22
N LEU A 51 -10.72 31.44 30.50
CA LEU A 51 -10.53 30.36 31.48
C LEU A 51 -11.40 29.15 31.13
N VAL A 52 -12.66 29.36 30.73
CA VAL A 52 -13.56 28.28 30.31
C VAL A 52 -13.03 27.56 29.07
N VAL A 53 -12.52 28.30 28.07
CA VAL A 53 -11.92 27.70 26.86
C VAL A 53 -10.67 26.89 27.20
N LEU A 54 -9.81 27.40 28.09
CA LEU A 54 -8.62 26.68 28.56
C LEU A 54 -8.98 25.39 29.30
N LEU A 55 -9.97 25.44 30.21
CA LEU A 55 -10.43 24.26 30.95
C LEU A 55 -11.12 23.24 30.02
N ALA A 56 -11.89 23.70 29.03
CA ALA A 56 -12.51 22.83 28.03
C ALA A 56 -11.46 22.14 27.15
N TRP A 57 -10.42 22.87 26.72
CA TRP A 57 -9.31 22.30 25.96
C TRP A 57 -8.49 21.30 26.79
N ALA A 58 -8.19 21.61 28.05
CA ALA A 58 -7.51 20.70 28.98
C ALA A 58 -8.35 19.44 29.26
N GLY A 59 -9.66 19.59 29.43
CA GLY A 59 -10.59 18.47 29.60
C GLY A 59 -10.69 17.59 28.36
N PHE A 60 -10.79 18.19 27.17
CA PHE A 60 -10.85 17.49 25.90
C PHE A 60 -9.55 16.73 25.58
N THR A 61 -8.39 17.33 25.85
CA THR A 61 -7.09 16.67 25.68
C THR A 61 -6.90 15.52 26.66
N ALA A 62 -7.29 15.69 27.93
CA ALA A 62 -7.30 14.60 28.92
C ALA A 62 -8.27 13.47 28.53
N TRP A 63 -9.44 13.80 27.99
CA TRP A 63 -10.41 12.83 27.48
C TRP A 63 -9.89 12.08 26.26
N LEU A 64 -9.27 12.75 25.28
CA LEU A 64 -8.64 12.12 24.11
C LEU A 64 -7.49 11.20 24.49
N MET A 65 -6.63 11.62 25.42
CA MET A 65 -5.55 10.77 25.95
C MET A 65 -6.11 9.57 26.71
N GLY A 66 -7.14 9.78 27.53
CA GLY A 66 -7.84 8.72 28.25
C GLY A 66 -8.56 7.75 27.33
N HIS A 67 -9.20 8.24 26.27
CA HIS A 67 -9.92 7.43 25.31
C HIS A 67 -8.95 6.62 24.45
N ARG A 68 -7.86 7.23 23.95
CA ARG A 68 -6.80 6.51 23.22
C ARG A 68 -6.12 5.45 24.08
N ARG A 69 -5.83 5.76 25.35
CA ARG A 69 -5.29 4.77 26.30
C ARG A 69 -6.28 3.64 26.57
N ARG A 70 -7.57 3.94 26.72
CA ARG A 70 -8.63 2.95 26.92
C ARG A 70 -8.86 2.07 25.70
N THR A 71 -8.85 2.63 24.48
CA THR A 71 -9.05 1.86 23.24
C THR A 71 -7.83 0.99 22.94
N ALA A 72 -6.61 1.52 23.13
CA ALA A 72 -5.37 0.74 23.03
C ALA A 72 -5.30 -0.36 24.11
N GLN A 73 -5.73 -0.07 25.35
CA GLN A 73 -5.84 -1.08 26.41
C GLN A 73 -6.95 -2.10 26.12
N GLN A 74 -8.08 -1.71 25.53
CA GLN A 74 -9.18 -2.63 25.19
C GLN A 74 -8.84 -3.53 24.00
N GLN A 75 -8.08 -3.06 23.00
CA GLN A 75 -7.54 -3.90 21.93
C GLN A 75 -6.42 -4.81 22.45
N ALA A 76 -5.52 -4.28 23.29
CA ALA A 76 -4.49 -5.08 23.95
C ALA A 76 -5.07 -6.11 24.94
N GLN A 77 -6.22 -5.84 25.58
CA GLN A 77 -6.91 -6.77 26.49
C GLN A 77 -7.81 -7.77 25.76
N ARG A 78 -8.38 -7.43 24.60
CA ARG A 78 -9.12 -8.39 23.74
C ARG A 78 -8.20 -9.38 23.03
N MET A 79 -6.93 -9.03 22.86
CA MET A 79 -5.89 -9.87 22.27
C MET A 79 -4.83 -10.33 23.29
N ALA A 80 -5.04 -10.05 24.58
CA ALA A 80 -4.26 -10.67 25.64
C ALA A 80 -4.73 -12.12 25.80
N PRO A 81 -3.85 -13.12 25.68
CA PRO A 81 -4.19 -14.45 26.18
C PRO A 81 -4.51 -14.32 27.68
N ALA A 82 -5.44 -15.17 28.15
CA ALA A 82 -5.55 -15.44 29.58
C ALA A 82 -4.15 -15.78 30.11
N SER A 83 -3.57 -14.87 30.90
CA SER A 83 -2.39 -15.07 31.75
C SER A 83 -1.42 -16.16 31.30
N ALA A 84 -0.72 -15.97 30.18
CA ALA A 84 0.45 -16.77 29.85
C ALA A 84 1.72 -16.00 30.27
N THR A 85 2.02 -16.02 31.56
CA THR A 85 3.36 -15.78 32.08
C THR A 85 4.23 -16.97 31.68
N GLY A 86 4.91 -16.87 30.55
CA GLY A 86 5.89 -17.85 30.11
C GLY A 86 6.79 -17.27 29.01
N ASN A 87 8.10 -17.49 29.15
CA ASN A 87 9.18 -17.01 28.27
C ASN A 87 9.15 -17.60 26.84
N ASN A 88 8.01 -18.10 26.37
CA ASN A 88 7.94 -19.04 25.23
C ASN A 88 7.03 -18.59 24.07
N ALA A 89 6.63 -17.31 24.05
CA ALA A 89 5.81 -16.76 22.96
C ALA A 89 6.68 -16.39 21.75
N ILE A 90 6.27 -16.81 20.55
CA ILE A 90 6.95 -16.47 19.30
C ILE A 90 6.53 -15.07 18.86
N LEU A 91 7.50 -14.17 18.62
CA LEU A 91 7.23 -12.87 18.02
C LEU A 91 7.18 -13.01 16.49
N ILE A 92 6.17 -12.45 15.85
CA ILE A 92 6.06 -12.32 14.40
C ILE A 92 6.20 -10.84 14.06
N ALA A 93 7.23 -10.51 13.28
CA ALA A 93 7.55 -9.17 12.84
C ALA A 93 7.32 -9.07 11.33
N PHE A 94 6.48 -8.13 10.88
CA PHE A 94 6.16 -8.00 9.47
C PHE A 94 6.52 -6.63 8.89
N ALA A 95 6.88 -6.60 7.60
CA ALA A 95 7.07 -5.37 6.85
C ALA A 95 6.39 -5.49 5.48
N SER A 96 5.46 -4.58 5.18
CA SER A 96 4.68 -4.60 3.95
C SER A 96 4.45 -3.21 3.38
N GLN A 97 4.51 -3.10 2.05
CA GLN A 97 4.13 -1.88 1.34
C GLN A 97 2.64 -1.88 0.96
N THR A 98 2.18 -2.98 0.36
CA THR A 98 0.82 -3.15 -0.20
C THR A 98 -0.07 -4.07 0.64
N GLY A 99 0.42 -4.55 1.78
CA GLY A 99 -0.32 -5.39 2.74
C GLY A 99 -0.12 -6.91 2.56
N THR A 100 0.51 -7.38 1.49
CA THR A 100 0.71 -8.83 1.24
C THR A 100 1.49 -9.52 2.37
N ALA A 101 2.60 -8.95 2.81
CA ALA A 101 3.40 -9.51 3.90
C ALA A 101 2.67 -9.45 5.25
N GLU A 102 1.85 -8.42 5.48
CA GLU A 102 0.99 -8.33 6.67
C GLU A 102 -0.04 -9.45 6.68
N GLN A 103 -0.67 -9.75 5.54
CA GLN A 103 -1.63 -10.86 5.41
C GLN A 103 -0.96 -12.21 5.74
N TRP A 104 0.22 -12.48 5.18
CA TRP A 104 0.97 -13.71 5.50
C TRP A 104 1.43 -13.78 6.95
N ALA A 105 1.74 -12.64 7.57
CA ALA A 105 2.08 -12.58 8.99
C ALA A 105 0.86 -12.87 9.88
N LEU A 106 -0.31 -12.33 9.54
CA LEU A 106 -1.59 -12.62 10.19
C LEU A 106 -1.94 -14.11 10.06
N GLN A 107 -1.80 -14.67 8.86
CA GLN A 107 -2.07 -16.09 8.60
C GLN A 107 -1.08 -17.01 9.32
N THR A 108 0.20 -16.62 9.40
CA THR A 108 1.22 -17.29 10.21
C THR A 108 0.85 -17.27 11.69
N ALA A 109 0.41 -16.11 12.21
CA ALA A 109 -0.01 -15.97 13.61
C ALA A 109 -1.22 -16.86 13.92
N GLN A 110 -2.23 -16.85 13.06
CA GLN A 110 -3.44 -17.66 13.21
C GLN A 110 -3.11 -19.16 13.18
N SER A 111 -2.25 -19.59 12.26
CA SER A 111 -1.84 -21.00 12.12
C SER A 111 -1.13 -21.49 13.39
N LEU A 112 -0.20 -20.69 13.93
CA LEU A 112 0.51 -21.02 15.17
C LEU A 112 -0.41 -21.00 16.41
N GLN A 113 -1.34 -20.04 16.49
CA GLN A 113 -2.33 -19.98 17.57
C GLN A 113 -3.26 -21.18 17.58
N GLN A 114 -3.72 -21.61 16.40
CA GLN A 114 -4.53 -22.82 16.25
C GLN A 114 -3.78 -24.08 16.68
N ALA A 115 -2.47 -24.12 16.46
CA ALA A 115 -1.58 -25.16 16.96
C ALA A 115 -1.21 -25.01 18.46
N GLY A 116 -1.85 -24.09 19.20
CA GLY A 116 -1.64 -23.91 20.63
C GLY A 116 -0.37 -23.12 20.99
N THR A 117 0.31 -22.51 20.01
CA THR A 117 1.50 -21.69 20.25
C THR A 117 1.10 -20.25 20.56
N SER A 118 1.66 -19.69 21.64
CA SER A 118 1.47 -18.27 21.95
C SER A 118 2.27 -17.40 20.98
N VAL A 119 1.61 -16.43 20.34
CA VAL A 119 2.25 -15.53 19.38
C VAL A 119 1.97 -14.06 19.70
N ARG A 120 2.92 -13.19 19.35
CA ARG A 120 2.73 -11.73 19.31
C ARG A 120 3.02 -11.24 17.92
N LEU A 121 2.20 -10.34 17.40
CA LEU A 121 2.37 -9.74 16.08
C LEU A 121 2.75 -8.27 16.22
N THR A 122 3.76 -7.82 15.47
CA THR A 122 4.17 -6.41 15.41
C THR A 122 4.65 -6.04 14.02
N GLU A 123 4.51 -4.78 13.66
CA GLU A 123 5.18 -4.20 12.49
C GLU A 123 6.68 -4.05 12.77
N LEU A 124 7.52 -4.34 11.79
CA LEU A 124 8.98 -4.36 11.93
C LEU A 124 9.54 -2.99 12.31
N GLY A 125 9.01 -1.90 11.75
CA GLY A 125 9.44 -0.53 12.07
C GLY A 125 9.17 -0.10 13.51
N GLN A 126 8.33 -0.84 14.25
CA GLN A 126 8.03 -0.57 15.66
C GLN A 126 8.99 -1.31 16.61
N LEU A 127 9.78 -2.25 16.10
CA LEU A 127 10.77 -2.96 16.89
C LEU A 127 12.01 -2.10 17.13
N ASP A 128 12.49 -2.14 18.37
CA ASP A 128 13.79 -1.61 18.76
C ASP A 128 14.76 -2.75 19.13
N LEU A 129 16.05 -2.42 19.20
CA LEU A 129 17.10 -3.37 19.53
C LEU A 129 16.93 -3.97 20.92
N ASP A 130 16.50 -3.16 21.89
CA ASP A 130 16.32 -3.61 23.27
C ASP A 130 15.24 -4.68 23.40
N THR A 131 14.18 -4.57 22.61
CA THR A 131 13.14 -5.60 22.51
C THR A 131 13.68 -6.83 21.80
N LEU A 132 14.32 -6.64 20.64
CA LEU A 132 14.83 -7.75 19.83
C LEU A 132 15.88 -8.60 20.57
N MET A 133 16.74 -7.98 21.38
CA MET A 133 17.76 -8.68 22.21
C MET A 133 17.15 -9.53 23.33
N ARG A 134 15.89 -9.29 23.71
CA ARG A 134 15.18 -10.07 24.74
C ARG A 134 14.37 -11.22 24.16
N GLU A 135 14.18 -11.27 22.85
CA GLU A 135 13.43 -12.33 22.21
C GLU A 135 14.32 -13.55 21.95
N GLU A 136 13.79 -14.73 22.26
CA GLU A 136 14.44 -16.00 21.94
C GLU A 136 14.07 -16.49 20.53
N ARG A 137 12.84 -16.21 20.06
CA ARG A 137 12.31 -16.69 18.78
C ARG A 137 11.50 -15.62 18.05
N VAL A 138 11.92 -15.29 16.83
CA VAL A 138 11.25 -14.29 15.97
C VAL A 138 11.02 -14.83 14.56
N LEU A 139 9.81 -14.69 14.02
CA LEU A 139 9.51 -14.96 12.62
C LEU A 139 9.37 -13.63 11.87
N PHE A 140 10.21 -13.42 10.86
CA PHE A 140 10.16 -12.25 10.00
C PHE A 140 9.37 -12.55 8.74
N VAL A 141 8.39 -11.71 8.43
CA VAL A 141 7.59 -11.79 7.19
C VAL A 141 7.69 -10.46 6.46
N VAL A 142 8.55 -10.38 5.45
CA VAL A 142 8.94 -9.09 4.85
C VAL A 142 8.77 -9.11 3.33
N SER A 143 8.17 -8.07 2.77
CA SER A 143 8.19 -7.84 1.33
C SER A 143 9.40 -7.01 0.92
N THR A 144 9.82 -7.14 -0.32
CA THR A 144 10.76 -6.22 -0.99
C THR A 144 9.98 -5.18 -1.80
N THR A 145 10.54 -3.98 -1.97
CA THR A 145 9.97 -2.92 -2.81
C THR A 145 10.99 -2.39 -3.81
N GLY A 146 10.54 -1.96 -4.99
CA GLY A 146 11.40 -1.31 -5.98
C GLY A 146 12.57 -2.19 -6.40
N GLU A 147 13.79 -1.66 -6.28
CA GLU A 147 15.05 -2.25 -6.73
C GLU A 147 15.72 -3.17 -5.68
N GLY A 148 14.95 -3.79 -4.79
CA GLY A 148 15.51 -4.57 -3.67
C GLY A 148 15.39 -3.90 -2.30
N ASP A 149 14.78 -2.72 -2.23
CA ASP A 149 14.70 -1.92 -1.00
C ASP A 149 13.67 -2.43 0.01
N ALA A 150 13.85 -1.99 1.26
CA ALA A 150 12.91 -2.23 2.35
C ALA A 150 11.59 -1.46 2.16
N PRO A 151 10.44 -2.04 2.52
CA PRO A 151 9.18 -1.32 2.57
C PRO A 151 9.23 -0.15 3.54
N ASP A 152 8.35 0.82 3.35
CA ASP A 152 8.20 1.99 4.22
C ASP A 152 8.04 1.61 5.70
N SER A 153 7.25 0.56 5.95
CA SER A 153 6.99 -0.01 7.28
C SER A 153 8.25 -0.50 8.00
N ALA A 154 9.35 -0.75 7.28
CA ALA A 154 10.63 -1.18 7.83
C ALA A 154 11.68 -0.07 7.91
N ALA A 155 11.45 1.10 7.31
CA ALA A 155 12.47 2.15 7.18
C ALA A 155 13.10 2.57 8.52
N ARG A 156 12.29 2.64 9.59
CA ARG A 156 12.80 2.95 10.94
C ARG A 156 13.73 1.85 11.47
N PHE A 157 13.36 0.58 11.29
CA PHE A 157 14.18 -0.55 11.72
C PHE A 157 15.51 -0.60 10.95
N VAL A 158 15.46 -0.37 9.64
CA VAL A 158 16.66 -0.29 8.80
C VAL A 158 17.62 0.81 9.30
N THR A 159 17.08 2.01 9.53
CA THR A 159 17.88 3.18 9.94
C THR A 159 18.34 3.15 11.40
N GLN A 160 17.63 2.49 12.31
CA GLN A 160 17.96 2.47 13.73
C GLN A 160 18.65 1.18 14.19
N CYS A 161 18.33 0.04 13.58
CA CYS A 161 18.80 -1.28 14.02
C CYS A 161 19.84 -1.87 13.05
N MET A 162 19.59 -1.82 11.74
CA MET A 162 20.41 -2.52 10.73
C MET A 162 21.72 -1.82 10.33
N ARG A 163 21.98 -0.61 10.85
CA ARG A 163 23.19 0.16 10.50
C ARG A 163 24.50 -0.52 10.90
N THR A 164 24.48 -1.31 11.96
CA THR A 164 25.64 -2.03 12.50
C THR A 164 25.23 -3.41 12.96
N ALA A 165 26.16 -4.37 12.92
CA ALA A 165 25.95 -5.67 13.54
C ALA A 165 25.70 -5.52 15.05
N GLN A 166 24.82 -6.37 15.58
CA GLN A 166 24.39 -6.37 16.98
C GLN A 166 24.74 -7.69 17.67
N ALA A 167 24.58 -7.78 18.99
CA ALA A 167 24.80 -9.03 19.73
C ALA A 167 23.48 -9.79 19.92
N LEU A 168 23.05 -10.53 18.89
CA LEU A 168 21.79 -11.30 18.87
C LEU A 168 22.04 -12.82 18.99
N SER A 169 23.07 -13.23 19.72
CA SER A 169 23.50 -14.64 19.80
C SER A 169 22.48 -15.61 20.41
N THR A 170 21.50 -15.09 21.15
CA THR A 170 20.40 -15.87 21.74
C THR A 170 19.17 -15.95 20.84
N LEU A 171 19.10 -15.14 19.79
CA LEU A 171 17.94 -15.03 18.92
C LEU A 171 17.94 -16.15 17.90
N GLN A 172 16.86 -16.92 17.86
CA GLN A 172 16.54 -17.83 16.76
C GLN A 172 15.50 -17.18 15.83
N TYR A 173 15.66 -17.31 14.52
CA TYR A 173 14.75 -16.67 13.58
C TYR A 173 14.30 -17.55 12.41
N GLY A 174 13.05 -17.34 11.97
CA GLY A 174 12.56 -17.79 10.67
C GLY A 174 12.34 -16.57 9.76
N LEU A 175 12.55 -16.72 8.46
CA LEU A 175 12.39 -15.64 7.49
C LEU A 175 11.56 -16.10 6.30
N LEU A 176 10.44 -15.41 6.06
CA LEU A 176 9.66 -15.44 4.84
C LEU A 176 9.90 -14.12 4.09
N ALA A 177 10.64 -14.18 2.99
CA ALA A 177 10.93 -13.04 2.14
C ALA A 177 10.01 -13.09 0.91
N LEU A 178 9.24 -12.04 0.67
CA LEU A 178 8.36 -11.93 -0.48
C LEU A 178 8.99 -11.02 -1.53
N GLY A 179 9.11 -11.51 -2.75
CA GLY A 179 9.62 -10.77 -3.89
C GLY A 179 9.00 -11.26 -5.19
N ASP A 180 9.56 -10.78 -6.30
CA ASP A 180 9.17 -11.14 -7.65
C ASP A 180 10.46 -11.26 -8.48
N SER A 181 10.69 -12.41 -9.11
CA SER A 181 11.90 -12.68 -9.89
C SER A 181 11.95 -11.92 -11.22
N ASP A 182 10.86 -11.26 -11.63
CA ASP A 182 10.85 -10.31 -12.75
C ASP A 182 11.69 -9.04 -12.47
N TYR A 183 12.07 -8.80 -11.20
CA TYR A 183 12.91 -7.68 -10.76
C TYR A 183 14.36 -8.13 -10.52
N ASP A 184 15.32 -7.22 -10.76
CA ASP A 184 16.76 -7.50 -10.68
C ASP A 184 17.21 -8.02 -9.31
N ASP A 185 16.68 -7.47 -8.21
CA ASP A 185 17.00 -7.89 -6.85
C ASP A 185 15.85 -8.65 -6.17
N PHE A 186 15.58 -9.86 -6.70
CA PHE A 186 14.62 -10.79 -6.14
C PHE A 186 14.83 -11.00 -4.63
N CYS A 187 13.80 -10.73 -3.83
CA CYS A 187 13.84 -10.81 -2.36
C CYS A 187 14.96 -9.95 -1.70
N GLY A 188 15.40 -8.86 -2.35
CA GLY A 188 16.52 -8.00 -1.93
C GLY A 188 16.50 -7.61 -0.44
N PHE A 189 15.40 -7.03 0.05
CA PHE A 189 15.30 -6.65 1.46
C PHE A 189 15.36 -7.86 2.41
N GLY A 190 14.68 -8.96 2.06
CA GLY A 190 14.75 -10.20 2.82
C GLY A 190 16.17 -10.73 2.93
N ARG A 191 16.94 -10.70 1.84
CA ARG A 191 18.34 -11.10 1.81
C ARG A 191 19.23 -10.16 2.64
N ALA A 192 19.00 -8.85 2.55
CA ALA A 192 19.70 -7.86 3.36
C ALA A 192 19.44 -8.07 4.86
N LEU A 193 18.19 -8.33 5.25
CA LEU A 193 17.79 -8.63 6.62
C LEU A 193 18.44 -9.92 7.12
N ARG A 194 18.42 -10.99 6.32
CA ARG A 194 19.11 -12.25 6.61
C ARG A 194 20.59 -12.03 6.87
N HIS A 195 21.26 -11.28 5.99
CA HIS A 195 22.68 -11.00 6.10
C HIS A 195 23.00 -10.27 7.40
N TRP A 196 22.22 -9.24 7.74
CA TRP A 196 22.39 -8.51 8.99
C TRP A 196 22.13 -9.37 10.24
N LEU A 197 21.11 -10.24 10.22
CA LEU A 197 20.82 -11.18 11.32
C LEU A 197 21.99 -12.16 11.54
N GLN A 198 22.54 -12.72 10.45
CA GLN A 198 23.70 -13.61 10.50
C GLN A 198 24.96 -12.91 11.04
N GLN A 199 25.26 -11.70 10.55
CA GLN A 199 26.36 -10.89 11.06
C GLN A 199 26.19 -10.54 12.54
N SER A 200 24.95 -10.41 13.00
CA SER A 200 24.60 -10.14 14.40
C SER A 200 24.58 -11.40 15.28
N GLY A 201 24.94 -12.57 14.74
CA GLY A 201 25.02 -13.82 15.48
C GLY A 201 23.69 -14.53 15.74
N ALA A 202 22.59 -14.07 15.13
CA ALA A 202 21.29 -14.75 15.24
C ALA A 202 21.31 -16.10 14.49
N MET A 203 20.64 -17.10 15.05
CA MET A 203 20.60 -18.46 14.50
C MET A 203 19.34 -18.69 13.66
N PRO A 204 19.44 -19.15 12.41
CA PRO A 204 18.25 -19.52 11.65
C PRO A 204 17.60 -20.77 12.26
N LEU A 205 16.27 -20.77 12.41
CA LEU A 205 15.46 -21.93 12.77
C LEU A 205 15.41 -22.95 11.62
N PHE A 206 15.43 -22.45 10.39
CA PHE A 206 15.42 -23.19 9.13
C PHE A 206 15.88 -22.26 8.00
N ASP A 207 16.05 -22.81 6.80
CA ASP A 207 16.48 -22.02 5.64
C ASP A 207 15.42 -20.96 5.28
N PRO A 208 15.82 -19.71 5.01
CA PRO A 208 14.89 -18.67 4.60
C PRO A 208 14.07 -19.08 3.38
N VAL A 209 12.77 -18.82 3.45
CA VAL A 209 11.84 -19.10 2.35
C VAL A 209 11.69 -17.83 1.54
N GLU A 210 12.18 -17.85 0.31
CA GLU A 210 11.97 -16.79 -0.68
C GLU A 210 10.73 -17.15 -1.51
N VAL A 211 9.73 -16.26 -1.51
CA VAL A 211 8.46 -16.43 -2.21
C VAL A 211 8.50 -15.58 -3.47
N ASP A 212 8.44 -16.23 -4.61
CA ASP A 212 8.37 -15.60 -5.92
C ASP A 212 6.91 -15.40 -6.34
N ASN A 213 6.45 -14.15 -6.35
CA ASN A 213 5.11 -13.74 -6.79
C ASN A 213 3.97 -14.59 -6.21
N GLY A 214 4.05 -14.90 -4.91
CA GLY A 214 3.06 -15.74 -4.23
C GLY A 214 3.14 -17.23 -4.58
N ASP A 215 4.32 -17.72 -4.99
CA ASP A 215 4.54 -19.14 -5.27
C ASP A 215 4.01 -20.04 -4.15
N ALA A 216 3.06 -20.89 -4.52
CA ALA A 216 2.39 -21.79 -3.61
C ALA A 216 3.35 -22.85 -3.04
N SER A 217 4.43 -23.21 -3.76
CA SER A 217 5.39 -24.19 -3.26
C SER A 217 6.22 -23.63 -2.11
N ALA A 218 6.71 -22.39 -2.25
CA ALA A 218 7.40 -21.65 -1.20
C ALA A 218 6.49 -21.43 0.02
N LEU A 219 5.23 -21.04 -0.19
CA LEU A 219 4.28 -20.86 0.90
C LEU A 219 3.96 -22.16 1.64
N ARG A 220 3.85 -23.30 0.93
CA ARG A 220 3.73 -24.62 1.56
C ARG A 220 4.99 -25.01 2.33
N HIS A 221 6.17 -24.63 1.83
CA HIS A 221 7.43 -24.84 2.55
C HIS A 221 7.43 -24.05 3.87
N TRP A 222 7.00 -22.78 3.85
CA TRP A 222 6.84 -21.98 5.06
C TRP A 222 5.84 -22.63 6.04
N GLN A 223 4.67 -23.09 5.58
CA GLN A 223 3.71 -23.83 6.41
C GLN A 223 4.33 -25.06 7.07
N HIS A 224 5.09 -25.84 6.30
CA HIS A 224 5.76 -27.03 6.81
C HIS A 224 6.69 -26.70 7.98
N HIS A 225 7.44 -25.59 7.87
CA HIS A 225 8.26 -25.11 8.98
C HIS A 225 7.44 -24.66 10.19
N LEU A 226 6.29 -24.00 9.99
CA LEU A 226 5.40 -23.64 11.11
C LEU A 226 4.82 -24.87 11.82
N ALA A 227 4.51 -25.93 11.07
CA ALA A 227 4.05 -27.21 11.63
C ALA A 227 5.14 -27.84 12.51
N LEU A 228 6.39 -27.86 12.03
CA LEU A 228 7.55 -28.33 12.80
C LEU A 228 7.80 -27.50 14.07
N LEU A 229 7.66 -26.16 13.99
CA LEU A 229 7.86 -25.26 15.12
C LEU A 229 6.79 -25.40 16.21
N SER A 230 5.55 -25.69 15.81
CA SER A 230 4.40 -25.80 16.71
C SER A 230 4.15 -27.23 17.21
N GLY A 231 4.78 -28.24 16.58
CA GLY A 231 4.54 -29.65 16.89
C GLY A 231 3.17 -30.17 16.42
N ALA A 232 2.44 -29.39 15.61
CA ALA A 232 1.19 -29.80 15.00
C ALA A 232 1.45 -30.65 13.74
N ALA A 233 0.77 -31.79 13.63
CA ALA A 233 0.94 -32.70 12.49
C ALA A 233 0.38 -32.13 11.18
N GLU A 234 -0.62 -31.25 11.25
CA GLU A 234 -1.27 -30.63 10.09
C GLU A 234 -1.71 -29.19 10.42
N LEU A 235 -1.35 -28.23 9.56
CA LEU A 235 -1.88 -26.85 9.55
C LEU A 235 -2.85 -26.70 8.37
N PRO A 236 -3.86 -25.79 8.43
CA PRO A 236 -4.79 -25.58 7.31
C PRO A 236 -4.05 -25.11 6.05
N ASP A 237 -4.38 -25.70 4.89
CA ASP A 237 -3.76 -25.42 3.58
C ASP A 237 -4.03 -23.96 3.13
N TRP A 238 -2.97 -23.17 2.92
CA TRP A 238 -3.09 -21.79 2.43
C TRP A 238 -3.24 -21.74 0.89
N GLN A 239 -4.31 -22.36 0.38
CA GLN A 239 -4.56 -22.43 -1.05
C GLN A 239 -4.67 -21.07 -1.75
N GLN A 240 -4.35 -21.09 -3.05
CA GLN A 240 -4.42 -19.97 -3.99
C GLN A 240 -5.78 -19.27 -4.00
N PRO A 241 -5.83 -18.02 -4.49
CA PRO A 241 -7.07 -17.28 -4.49
C PRO A 241 -8.16 -17.88 -5.37
N ASP A 242 -9.34 -18.10 -4.81
CA ASP A 242 -10.52 -18.48 -5.58
C ASP A 242 -11.00 -17.28 -6.42
N TYR A 243 -10.57 -17.21 -7.69
CA TYR A 243 -11.11 -16.24 -8.64
C TYR A 243 -12.60 -16.46 -8.83
N GLN A 244 -13.35 -15.37 -8.74
CA GLN A 244 -14.74 -15.34 -9.15
C GLN A 244 -14.83 -15.05 -10.65
N ARG A 245 -15.95 -15.44 -11.27
CA ARG A 245 -16.24 -15.09 -12.67
C ARG A 245 -16.93 -13.74 -12.72
N TRP A 246 -16.29 -12.81 -13.40
CA TRP A 246 -16.81 -11.48 -13.67
C TRP A 246 -17.03 -11.28 -15.16
N GLN A 247 -17.96 -10.42 -15.53
CA GLN A 247 -18.24 -10.09 -16.92
C GLN A 247 -17.71 -8.70 -17.23
N LEU A 248 -16.94 -8.57 -18.32
CA LEU A 248 -16.56 -7.26 -18.86
C LEU A 248 -17.76 -6.65 -19.58
N VAL A 249 -18.43 -5.68 -18.97
CA VAL A 249 -19.67 -5.08 -19.51
C VAL A 249 -19.45 -3.79 -20.27
N GLU A 250 -18.34 -3.09 -20.02
CA GLU A 250 -18.01 -1.84 -20.70
C GLU A 250 -16.51 -1.74 -20.98
N ARG A 251 -16.16 -1.19 -22.15
CA ARG A 251 -14.79 -0.82 -22.53
C ARG A 251 -14.84 0.42 -23.40
N VAL A 252 -14.38 1.55 -22.87
CA VAL A 252 -14.42 2.85 -23.55
C VAL A 252 -13.03 3.46 -23.58
N LEU A 253 -12.55 3.84 -24.77
CA LEU A 253 -11.33 4.62 -24.92
C LEU A 253 -11.58 6.05 -24.41
N LEU A 254 -10.82 6.47 -23.41
CA LEU A 254 -11.00 7.76 -22.75
C LEU A 254 -10.22 8.91 -23.38
N ASN A 255 -9.12 8.61 -24.07
CA ASN A 255 -8.22 9.62 -24.65
C ASN A 255 -7.98 9.43 -26.15
N PRO A 256 -9.04 9.47 -26.98
CA PRO A 256 -8.87 9.43 -28.43
C PRO A 256 -7.98 10.60 -28.89
N ALA A 257 -7.06 10.29 -29.82
CA ALA A 257 -6.09 11.23 -30.38
C ALA A 257 -5.05 11.81 -29.38
N SER A 258 -4.91 11.22 -28.19
CA SER A 258 -3.78 11.53 -27.31
C SER A 258 -2.44 11.14 -27.95
N GLN A 259 -1.38 11.88 -27.61
CA GLN A 259 0.00 11.51 -27.91
C GLN A 259 0.51 10.34 -27.06
N GLY A 260 -0.19 10.00 -25.97
CA GLY A 260 0.15 8.87 -25.09
C GLY A 260 -0.52 7.57 -25.51
N ASP A 261 -0.15 6.48 -24.83
CA ASP A 261 -0.81 5.21 -25.05
C ASP A 261 -2.31 5.27 -24.70
N PRO A 262 -3.16 4.55 -25.45
CA PRO A 262 -4.59 4.45 -25.21
C PRO A 262 -4.93 4.08 -23.76
N CYS A 263 -5.82 4.84 -23.14
CA CYS A 263 -6.31 4.63 -21.78
C CYS A 263 -7.80 4.34 -21.80
N PHE A 264 -8.21 3.25 -21.14
CA PHE A 264 -9.57 2.74 -21.20
C PHE A 264 -10.24 2.80 -19.84
N HIS A 265 -11.52 3.16 -19.87
CA HIS A 265 -12.46 2.82 -18.82
C HIS A 265 -12.97 1.41 -19.06
N LEU A 266 -12.91 0.56 -18.04
CA LEU A 266 -13.48 -0.78 -18.05
C LEU A 266 -14.50 -0.91 -16.92
N ALA A 267 -15.64 -1.56 -17.17
CA ALA A 267 -16.58 -1.92 -16.12
C ALA A 267 -16.78 -3.43 -16.06
N LEU A 268 -16.70 -3.98 -14.86
CA LEU A 268 -16.76 -5.42 -14.56
C LEU A 268 -17.90 -5.67 -13.57
N ARG A 269 -18.73 -6.68 -13.86
CA ARG A 269 -19.82 -7.11 -12.96
C ARG A 269 -19.64 -8.55 -12.52
N PRO A 270 -19.91 -8.89 -11.25
CA PRO A 270 -19.87 -10.28 -10.82
C PRO A 270 -21.01 -11.05 -11.52
N GLN A 271 -20.72 -12.23 -12.08
CA GLN A 271 -21.75 -13.06 -12.72
C GLN A 271 -22.62 -13.81 -11.72
N ALA A 272 -22.07 -14.11 -10.53
CA ALA A 272 -22.78 -14.79 -9.46
C ALA A 272 -22.39 -14.19 -8.11
N GLY A 273 -23.39 -14.06 -7.22
CA GLY A 273 -23.21 -13.52 -5.88
C GLY A 273 -23.17 -11.98 -5.83
N GLN A 274 -23.05 -11.46 -4.61
CA GLN A 274 -22.73 -10.06 -4.37
C GLN A 274 -21.25 -9.96 -4.04
N ALA A 275 -20.51 -9.16 -4.80
CA ALA A 275 -19.15 -8.79 -4.46
C ALA A 275 -19.17 -7.52 -3.62
N THR A 276 -18.39 -7.50 -2.54
CA THR A 276 -18.22 -6.34 -1.68
C THR A 276 -16.82 -5.77 -1.86
N TRP A 277 -16.73 -4.49 -2.18
CA TRP A 277 -15.48 -3.73 -2.21
C TRP A 277 -15.72 -2.35 -1.62
N GLN A 278 -14.65 -1.63 -1.33
CA GLN A 278 -14.71 -0.22 -0.94
C GLN A 278 -13.64 0.59 -1.69
N ALA A 279 -13.79 1.92 -1.67
CA ALA A 279 -12.80 2.78 -2.31
C ALA A 279 -11.41 2.59 -1.71
N GLY A 280 -10.42 2.42 -2.59
CA GLY A 280 -9.04 2.11 -2.23
C GLY A 280 -8.68 0.64 -2.38
N ASP A 281 -9.67 -0.27 -2.44
CA ASP A 281 -9.44 -1.68 -2.77
C ASP A 281 -8.92 -1.86 -4.19
N LEU A 282 -8.33 -3.03 -4.42
CA LEU A 282 -7.74 -3.42 -5.69
C LEU A 282 -8.50 -4.62 -6.24
N VAL A 283 -8.41 -4.83 -7.55
CA VAL A 283 -8.75 -6.12 -8.14
C VAL A 283 -7.50 -6.84 -8.58
N GLU A 284 -7.52 -8.15 -8.41
CA GLU A 284 -6.55 -9.04 -9.02
C GLU A 284 -7.23 -9.80 -10.14
N ILE A 285 -6.65 -9.71 -11.33
CA ILE A 285 -7.17 -10.28 -12.55
C ILE A 285 -6.18 -11.32 -13.05
N GLY A 286 -6.67 -12.52 -13.38
CA GLY A 286 -5.91 -13.53 -14.12
C GLY A 286 -5.91 -13.18 -15.61
N PRO A 287 -4.80 -12.64 -16.17
CA PRO A 287 -4.76 -12.27 -17.58
C PRO A 287 -4.74 -13.51 -18.48
N ARG A 288 -5.04 -13.32 -19.76
CA ARG A 288 -4.98 -14.39 -20.75
C ARG A 288 -4.28 -13.93 -22.03
N HIS A 289 -3.71 -14.86 -22.77
CA HIS A 289 -3.30 -14.63 -24.16
C HIS A 289 -4.52 -14.36 -25.04
N ALA A 290 -4.31 -13.65 -26.16
CA ALA A 290 -5.37 -13.44 -27.14
C ALA A 290 -5.79 -14.78 -27.75
N ALA A 291 -7.09 -14.95 -28.01
CA ALA A 291 -7.60 -16.19 -28.59
C ALA A 291 -6.94 -16.51 -29.94
N THR A 292 -6.66 -15.50 -30.75
CA THR A 292 -5.94 -15.64 -32.03
C THR A 292 -4.54 -16.19 -31.87
N ASP A 293 -3.83 -15.75 -30.83
CA ASP A 293 -2.43 -16.13 -30.62
C ASP A 293 -2.36 -17.56 -30.09
N VAL A 294 -3.31 -17.95 -29.22
CA VAL A 294 -3.45 -19.35 -28.75
C VAL A 294 -3.76 -20.27 -29.94
N GLU A 295 -4.67 -19.88 -30.82
CA GLU A 295 -5.00 -20.66 -32.02
C GLU A 295 -3.82 -20.81 -32.98
N GLN A 296 -3.06 -19.72 -33.19
CA GLN A 296 -1.84 -19.77 -33.99
C GLN A 296 -0.80 -20.70 -33.36
N TRP A 297 -0.62 -20.62 -32.03
CA TRP A 297 0.30 -21.48 -31.30
C TRP A 297 -0.07 -22.97 -31.43
N LEU A 298 -1.36 -23.29 -31.28
CA LEU A 298 -1.90 -24.65 -31.47
C LEU A 298 -1.70 -25.15 -32.90
N ALA A 299 -2.03 -24.32 -33.89
CA ALA A 299 -1.94 -24.67 -35.31
C ALA A 299 -0.50 -24.97 -35.75
N THR A 300 0.48 -24.18 -35.29
CA THR A 300 1.91 -24.41 -35.60
C THR A 300 2.44 -25.74 -35.08
N ARG A 301 1.79 -26.33 -34.07
CA ARG A 301 2.17 -27.61 -33.44
C ARG A 301 1.22 -28.77 -33.76
N GLY A 302 0.18 -28.52 -34.55
CA GLY A 302 -0.81 -29.54 -34.92
C GLY A 302 -1.58 -30.11 -33.72
N LEU A 303 -1.80 -29.33 -32.67
CA LEU A 303 -2.51 -29.75 -31.46
C LEU A 303 -4.00 -29.40 -31.54
N ASP A 304 -4.86 -30.28 -31.04
CA ASP A 304 -6.29 -30.03 -30.89
C ASP A 304 -6.56 -29.19 -29.63
N GLY A 305 -6.95 -27.93 -29.82
CA GLY A 305 -7.27 -27.01 -28.73
C GLY A 305 -8.49 -27.40 -27.90
N ASP A 306 -9.42 -28.18 -28.48
CA ASP A 306 -10.66 -28.59 -27.81
C ASP A 306 -10.48 -29.89 -27.03
N ALA A 307 -9.29 -30.49 -27.08
CA ALA A 307 -8.93 -31.65 -26.28
C ALA A 307 -9.15 -31.35 -24.79
N SER A 308 -10.02 -32.12 -24.16
CA SER A 308 -10.30 -32.03 -22.72
C SER A 308 -9.14 -32.63 -21.93
N VAL A 309 -8.52 -31.83 -21.06
CA VAL A 309 -7.41 -32.23 -20.21
C VAL A 309 -7.75 -31.98 -18.74
N GLU A 310 -7.58 -33.02 -17.92
CA GLU A 310 -7.65 -32.93 -16.46
C GLU A 310 -6.24 -32.76 -15.88
N HIS A 311 -6.06 -31.71 -15.08
CA HIS A 311 -4.83 -31.48 -14.35
C HIS A 311 -5.14 -30.82 -13.00
N GLN A 312 -4.55 -31.33 -11.91
CA GLN A 312 -4.77 -30.85 -10.54
C GLN A 312 -6.27 -30.73 -10.15
N GLY A 313 -7.10 -31.70 -10.57
CA GLY A 313 -8.53 -31.72 -10.27
C GLY A 313 -9.38 -30.73 -11.07
N ARG A 314 -8.78 -29.96 -11.99
CA ARG A 314 -9.48 -29.09 -12.93
C ARG A 314 -9.53 -29.74 -14.31
N GLN A 315 -10.73 -29.89 -14.86
CA GLN A 315 -10.95 -30.31 -16.25
C GLN A 315 -11.24 -29.08 -17.12
N ALA A 316 -10.44 -28.88 -18.17
CA ALA A 316 -10.61 -27.77 -19.11
C ALA A 316 -10.06 -28.13 -20.51
N SER A 317 -10.39 -27.33 -21.52
CA SER A 317 -9.82 -27.48 -22.86
C SER A 317 -8.32 -27.14 -22.85
N LEU A 318 -7.54 -27.76 -23.75
CA LEU A 318 -6.13 -27.41 -23.93
C LEU A 318 -5.95 -25.90 -24.23
N ARG A 319 -6.85 -25.34 -25.04
CA ARG A 319 -6.96 -23.91 -25.31
C ARG A 319 -7.07 -23.08 -24.03
N ASP A 320 -7.92 -23.48 -23.09
CA ASP A 320 -8.12 -22.73 -21.85
C ASP A 320 -6.89 -22.78 -20.93
N TRP A 321 -6.18 -23.91 -20.91
CA TRP A 321 -4.91 -24.04 -20.20
C TRP A 321 -3.85 -23.11 -20.81
N LEU A 322 -3.63 -23.19 -22.12
CA LEU A 322 -2.64 -22.35 -22.82
C LEU A 322 -2.94 -20.86 -22.73
N ALA A 323 -4.22 -20.48 -22.74
CA ALA A 323 -4.60 -19.09 -22.64
C ALA A 323 -4.19 -18.47 -21.31
N ALA A 324 -4.08 -19.24 -20.23
CA ALA A 324 -3.78 -18.77 -18.88
C ALA A 324 -2.37 -19.15 -18.39
N SER A 325 -1.47 -19.53 -19.30
CA SER A 325 -0.15 -20.05 -18.97
C SER A 325 0.96 -19.45 -19.81
N HIS A 326 2.16 -19.39 -19.25
CA HIS A 326 3.38 -19.17 -20.02
C HIS A 326 3.57 -20.28 -21.04
N TRP A 327 3.99 -19.89 -22.25
CA TRP A 327 4.27 -20.84 -23.31
C TRP A 327 5.71 -21.32 -23.22
N PRO A 328 5.98 -22.62 -23.43
CA PRO A 328 7.33 -23.15 -23.42
C PRO A 328 8.15 -22.55 -24.56
N GLU A 329 9.40 -22.17 -24.27
CA GLU A 329 10.35 -21.65 -25.25
C GLU A 329 10.94 -22.79 -26.09
N GLY A 330 10.97 -22.62 -27.42
CA GLY A 330 11.56 -23.58 -28.38
C GLY A 330 10.58 -24.25 -29.35
N GLU A 331 11.08 -24.66 -30.52
CA GLU A 331 10.34 -25.46 -31.52
C GLU A 331 10.22 -26.94 -31.12
N GLU A 332 11.10 -27.41 -30.23
CA GLU A 332 11.13 -28.79 -29.74
C GLU A 332 10.17 -28.99 -28.56
N THR A 333 8.89 -28.68 -28.71
CA THR A 333 7.90 -29.50 -28.02
C THR A 333 7.74 -30.73 -28.90
N PRO A 334 8.18 -31.94 -28.45
CA PRO A 334 7.84 -33.17 -29.16
C PRO A 334 6.32 -33.22 -29.36
N HIS A 335 5.80 -34.13 -30.18
CA HIS A 335 4.36 -34.45 -30.26
C HIS A 335 3.82 -34.96 -28.90
N ALA A 336 3.85 -34.10 -27.90
CA ALA A 336 3.58 -34.36 -26.51
C ALA A 336 2.07 -34.44 -26.38
N HIS A 337 1.63 -35.48 -25.70
CA HIS A 337 0.22 -35.66 -25.41
C HIS A 337 -0.30 -34.41 -24.67
N PRO A 338 -1.50 -33.87 -24.96
CA PRO A 338 -2.03 -32.65 -24.32
C PRO A 338 -1.91 -32.65 -22.78
N ALA A 339 -2.11 -33.81 -22.14
CA ALA A 339 -1.92 -33.97 -20.70
C ALA A 339 -0.47 -33.75 -20.20
N GLN A 340 0.54 -34.17 -20.97
CA GLN A 340 1.95 -33.95 -20.63
C GLN A 340 2.33 -32.49 -20.78
N LEU A 341 1.83 -31.83 -21.84
CA LEU A 341 2.05 -30.40 -22.05
C LEU A 341 1.43 -29.59 -20.91
N VAL A 342 0.16 -29.84 -20.56
CA VAL A 342 -0.51 -29.12 -19.45
C VAL A 342 0.22 -29.32 -18.13
N ALA A 343 0.80 -30.50 -17.88
CA ALA A 343 1.56 -30.75 -16.67
C ALA A 343 2.87 -29.94 -16.55
N THR A 344 3.38 -29.39 -17.65
CA THR A 344 4.58 -28.52 -17.64
C THR A 344 4.26 -27.04 -17.71
N LEU A 345 3.00 -26.66 -17.95
CA LEU A 345 2.62 -25.26 -18.08
C LEU A 345 2.72 -24.54 -16.73
N GLN A 346 3.35 -23.36 -16.74
CA GLN A 346 3.33 -22.43 -15.63
C GLN A 346 2.19 -21.43 -15.83
N ALA A 347 1.40 -21.16 -14.79
CA ALA A 347 0.31 -20.19 -14.87
C ALA A 347 0.85 -18.76 -15.08
N LEU A 348 0.12 -17.93 -15.82
CA LEU A 348 0.44 -16.51 -15.93
C LEU A 348 0.27 -15.81 -14.58
N PRO A 349 1.14 -14.84 -14.24
CA PRO A 349 0.99 -14.06 -13.03
C PRO A 349 -0.26 -13.19 -13.12
N HIS A 350 -0.90 -12.97 -11.96
CA HIS A 350 -2.04 -12.07 -11.87
C HIS A 350 -1.62 -10.61 -12.05
N ARG A 351 -2.59 -9.74 -12.29
CA ARG A 351 -2.38 -8.30 -12.46
C ARG A 351 -3.32 -7.51 -11.59
N GLU A 352 -2.76 -6.51 -10.92
CA GLU A 352 -3.45 -5.68 -9.96
C GLU A 352 -3.90 -4.37 -10.60
N TYR A 353 -5.10 -3.92 -10.24
CA TYR A 353 -5.64 -2.64 -10.70
C TYR A 353 -6.42 -1.96 -9.58
N SER A 354 -6.15 -0.67 -9.34
CA SER A 354 -6.92 0.11 -8.37
C SER A 354 -8.36 0.29 -8.83
N ILE A 355 -9.31 0.03 -7.93
CA ILE A 355 -10.74 0.19 -8.23
C ILE A 355 -11.07 1.68 -8.32
N ALA A 356 -11.69 2.06 -9.44
CA ALA A 356 -12.08 3.42 -9.76
C ALA A 356 -13.55 3.75 -9.44
N SER A 357 -14.28 2.81 -8.81
CA SER A 357 -15.70 2.94 -8.47
C SER A 357 -15.99 2.63 -7.01
N VAL A 358 -17.22 2.96 -6.60
CA VAL A 358 -17.81 2.60 -5.30
C VAL A 358 -18.95 1.60 -5.52
N PRO A 359 -19.39 0.85 -4.48
CA PRO A 359 -20.48 -0.13 -4.63
C PRO A 359 -21.77 0.41 -5.25
N SER A 360 -22.10 1.69 -5.00
CA SER A 360 -23.26 2.38 -5.57
C SER A 360 -23.20 2.55 -7.10
N ASP A 361 -22.02 2.44 -7.72
CA ASP A 361 -21.87 2.42 -9.18
C ASP A 361 -22.39 1.11 -9.80
N GLY A 362 -22.60 0.05 -9.00
CA GLY A 362 -23.15 -1.24 -9.45
C GLY A 362 -22.19 -2.11 -10.27
N SER A 363 -20.95 -1.66 -10.48
CA SER A 363 -19.86 -2.40 -11.11
C SER A 363 -18.50 -1.94 -10.60
N VAL A 364 -17.51 -2.83 -10.66
CA VAL A 364 -16.10 -2.46 -10.48
C VAL A 364 -15.64 -1.74 -11.74
N HIS A 365 -15.16 -0.51 -11.61
CA HIS A 365 -14.60 0.25 -12.71
C HIS A 365 -13.09 0.27 -12.61
N LEU A 366 -12.39 0.15 -13.74
CA LEU A 366 -10.94 0.27 -13.84
C LEU A 366 -10.56 1.37 -14.82
N LEU A 367 -9.39 1.95 -14.61
CA LEU A 367 -8.74 2.89 -15.52
C LEU A 367 -7.41 2.28 -15.98
N VAL A 368 -7.37 1.73 -17.18
CA VAL A 368 -6.26 0.90 -17.65
C VAL A 368 -5.61 1.50 -18.89
N ARG A 369 -4.33 1.82 -18.79
CA ARG A 369 -3.50 2.20 -19.94
C ARG A 369 -2.99 0.95 -20.64
N CYS A 370 -3.15 0.89 -21.96
CA CYS A 370 -2.64 -0.19 -22.81
C CYS A 370 -1.12 -0.08 -22.87
N MET A 371 -0.41 -0.90 -22.09
CA MET A 371 1.06 -0.85 -22.05
C MET A 371 1.64 -1.64 -23.21
N ARG A 372 2.68 -1.10 -23.83
CA ARG A 372 3.50 -1.77 -24.85
C ARG A 372 4.86 -2.11 -24.26
N ARG A 373 5.36 -3.30 -24.58
CA ARG A 373 6.75 -3.67 -24.34
C ARG A 373 7.66 -3.02 -25.37
N GLU A 374 8.96 -3.10 -25.13
CA GLU A 374 9.99 -2.54 -26.03
C GLU A 374 9.96 -3.16 -27.43
N ASP A 375 9.57 -4.43 -27.54
CA ASP A 375 9.37 -5.14 -28.81
C ASP A 375 8.09 -4.73 -29.56
N GLY A 376 7.31 -3.80 -29.01
CA GLY A 376 6.04 -3.31 -29.55
C GLY A 376 4.83 -4.19 -29.23
N SER A 377 5.03 -5.36 -28.64
CA SER A 377 3.95 -6.25 -28.17
C SER A 377 3.18 -5.63 -27.02
N LEU A 378 1.93 -6.08 -26.82
CA LEU A 378 1.10 -5.59 -25.73
C LEU A 378 1.42 -6.34 -24.43
N GLY A 379 1.42 -5.62 -23.31
CA GLY A 379 1.55 -6.22 -21.98
C GLY A 379 0.44 -7.24 -21.71
N ILE A 380 0.78 -8.37 -21.07
CA ILE A 380 -0.15 -9.51 -20.92
C ILE A 380 -1.44 -9.15 -20.17
N GLY A 381 -1.39 -8.23 -19.19
CA GLY A 381 -2.57 -7.75 -18.47
C GLY A 381 -3.33 -6.65 -19.21
N SER A 382 -2.68 -5.50 -19.37
CA SER A 382 -3.32 -4.31 -19.95
C SER A 382 -3.69 -4.52 -21.42
N GLY A 383 -2.84 -5.18 -22.21
CA GLY A 383 -3.15 -5.58 -23.58
C GLY A 383 -4.35 -6.49 -23.66
N TRP A 384 -4.40 -7.52 -22.82
CA TRP A 384 -5.55 -8.42 -22.77
C TRP A 384 -6.85 -7.67 -22.45
N LEU A 385 -6.90 -6.91 -21.35
CA LEU A 385 -8.12 -6.19 -20.95
C LEU A 385 -8.57 -5.15 -21.98
N THR A 386 -7.63 -4.44 -22.59
CA THR A 386 -7.94 -3.30 -23.47
C THR A 386 -8.17 -3.69 -24.93
N GLN A 387 -7.63 -4.82 -25.40
CA GLN A 387 -7.72 -5.23 -26.81
C GLN A 387 -8.38 -6.59 -27.01
N HIS A 388 -8.04 -7.59 -26.19
CA HIS A 388 -8.32 -8.99 -26.52
C HIS A 388 -9.49 -9.61 -25.75
N ALA A 389 -9.73 -9.18 -24.51
CA ALA A 389 -10.84 -9.63 -23.71
C ALA A 389 -12.16 -9.28 -24.42
N PRO A 390 -13.07 -10.23 -24.66
CA PRO A 390 -14.32 -9.95 -25.35
C PRO A 390 -15.25 -9.16 -24.43
N LEU A 391 -15.93 -8.15 -25.00
CA LEU A 391 -17.07 -7.52 -24.33
C LEU A 391 -18.16 -8.57 -24.09
N GLY A 392 -18.68 -8.62 -22.87
CA GLY A 392 -19.58 -9.66 -22.39
C GLY A 392 -18.90 -10.97 -21.98
N GLY A 393 -17.57 -11.06 -22.11
CA GLY A 393 -16.80 -12.26 -21.75
C GLY A 393 -16.44 -12.38 -20.27
N ASP A 394 -16.02 -13.59 -19.90
CA ASP A 394 -15.62 -13.96 -18.54
C ASP A 394 -14.20 -13.49 -18.22
N ILE A 395 -14.05 -12.87 -17.06
CA ILE A 395 -12.81 -12.39 -16.46
C ILE A 395 -12.65 -13.08 -15.12
N ALA A 396 -11.54 -13.78 -14.92
CA ALA A 396 -11.15 -14.33 -13.62
C ALA A 396 -10.67 -13.17 -12.75
N LEU A 397 -11.44 -12.84 -11.70
CA LEU A 397 -11.20 -11.67 -10.88
C LEU A 397 -11.47 -11.96 -9.41
N ARG A 398 -10.66 -11.38 -8.53
CA ARG A 398 -11.00 -11.24 -7.10
C ARG A 398 -10.79 -9.82 -6.62
N ILE A 399 -11.51 -9.45 -5.57
CA ILE A 399 -11.29 -8.21 -4.83
C ILE A 399 -10.21 -8.45 -3.79
N ARG A 400 -9.22 -7.57 -3.71
CA ARG A 400 -8.26 -7.51 -2.60
C ARG A 400 -8.50 -6.24 -1.79
N SER A 401 -8.71 -6.43 -0.49
CA SER A 401 -8.81 -5.32 0.45
C SER A 401 -7.47 -4.60 0.58
N ASN A 402 -7.48 -3.27 0.53
CA ASN A 402 -6.29 -2.43 0.75
C ASN A 402 -6.53 -1.35 1.83
N PRO A 403 -6.54 -1.75 3.12
CA PRO A 403 -6.80 -0.84 4.25
C PRO A 403 -5.87 0.37 4.33
N GLY A 404 -4.65 0.23 3.80
CA GLY A 404 -3.67 1.32 3.74
C GLY A 404 -4.12 2.49 2.86
N PHE A 405 -5.10 2.28 1.97
CA PHE A 405 -5.54 3.29 1.01
C PHE A 405 -7.05 3.58 1.06
N HIS A 406 -7.77 3.15 2.09
CA HIS A 406 -9.19 3.50 2.29
C HIS A 406 -9.37 4.96 2.70
N ALA A 407 -10.51 5.54 2.36
CA ALA A 407 -10.83 6.91 2.74
C ALA A 407 -10.85 7.07 4.28
N PRO A 408 -10.35 8.20 4.82
CA PRO A 408 -10.49 8.50 6.24
C PRO A 408 -11.96 8.47 6.67
N ALA A 409 -12.23 7.79 7.79
CA ALA A 409 -13.60 7.65 8.33
C ALA A 409 -14.14 8.93 8.99
N ASP A 410 -13.29 9.93 9.24
CA ASP A 410 -13.64 11.20 9.85
C ASP A 410 -13.66 12.35 8.83
N ASP A 411 -14.03 13.55 9.29
CA ASP A 411 -14.25 14.72 8.45
C ASP A 411 -12.96 15.50 8.15
N ARG A 412 -11.79 14.91 8.40
CA ARG A 412 -10.52 15.57 8.11
C ARG A 412 -10.43 15.92 6.61
N PRO A 413 -9.75 17.02 6.23
CA PRO A 413 -9.55 17.34 4.82
C PRO A 413 -8.71 16.25 4.12
N LEU A 414 -8.90 16.09 2.81
CA LEU A 414 -8.14 15.10 2.03
C LEU A 414 -7.49 15.74 0.81
N VAL A 415 -6.16 15.64 0.73
CA VAL A 415 -5.36 16.02 -0.44
C VAL A 415 -5.04 14.75 -1.23
N LEU A 416 -5.48 14.70 -2.48
CA LEU A 416 -5.31 13.58 -3.40
C LEU A 416 -4.36 14.04 -4.50
N VAL A 417 -3.28 13.31 -4.72
CA VAL A 417 -2.26 13.64 -5.71
C VAL A 417 -2.07 12.45 -6.62
N GLY A 418 -2.23 12.62 -7.93
CA GLY A 418 -1.94 11.54 -8.84
C GLY A 418 -1.77 11.94 -10.29
N ASN A 419 -1.20 11.03 -11.06
CA ASN A 419 -1.02 11.20 -12.49
C ASN A 419 -1.54 10.01 -13.29
N GLY A 420 -2.00 10.29 -14.51
CA GLY A 420 -2.47 9.26 -15.44
C GLY A 420 -3.50 8.31 -14.86
N THR A 421 -3.21 7.00 -14.90
CA THR A 421 -4.12 5.97 -14.38
C THR A 421 -4.25 5.98 -12.86
N GLY A 422 -3.36 6.68 -12.14
CA GLY A 422 -3.45 6.85 -10.69
C GLY A 422 -4.72 7.59 -10.25
N LEU A 423 -5.42 8.24 -11.18
CA LEU A 423 -6.75 8.80 -10.93
C LEU A 423 -7.77 7.71 -10.52
N ALA A 424 -7.56 6.44 -10.85
CA ALA A 424 -8.46 5.34 -10.50
C ALA A 424 -8.81 5.34 -9.00
N GLY A 425 -7.83 5.05 -8.14
CA GLY A 425 -8.05 4.99 -6.70
C GLY A 425 -8.54 6.33 -6.14
N LEU A 426 -7.97 7.46 -6.60
CA LEU A 426 -8.35 8.80 -6.12
C LEU A 426 -9.81 9.14 -6.45
N ARG A 427 -10.29 8.74 -7.63
CA ARG A 427 -11.69 8.93 -8.04
C ARG A 427 -12.64 8.16 -7.14
N ALA A 428 -12.34 6.90 -6.81
CA ALA A 428 -13.16 6.13 -5.89
C ALA A 428 -13.20 6.77 -4.49
N LEU A 429 -12.05 7.25 -4.00
CA LEU A 429 -11.97 7.95 -2.70
C LEU A 429 -12.79 9.24 -2.69
N LEU A 430 -12.74 10.04 -3.76
CA LEU A 430 -13.58 11.23 -3.90
C LEU A 430 -15.06 10.87 -3.85
N LYS A 431 -15.49 9.87 -4.61
CA LYS A 431 -16.88 9.42 -4.61
C LYS A 431 -17.36 9.04 -3.22
N THR A 432 -16.63 8.17 -2.51
CA THR A 432 -17.01 7.76 -1.15
C THR A 432 -17.11 8.96 -0.20
N ARG A 433 -16.18 9.92 -0.30
CA ARG A 433 -16.23 11.11 0.55
C ARG A 433 -17.42 11.99 0.23
N ILE A 434 -17.71 12.21 -1.05
CA ILE A 434 -18.85 13.00 -1.50
C ILE A 434 -20.18 12.36 -1.08
N GLU A 435 -20.33 11.05 -1.28
CA GLU A 435 -21.53 10.29 -0.87
C GLU A 435 -21.76 10.30 0.65
N THR A 436 -20.68 10.42 1.42
CA THR A 436 -20.73 10.53 2.88
C THR A 436 -20.76 11.97 3.40
N GLY A 437 -21.00 12.96 2.53
CA GLY A 437 -21.17 14.37 2.93
C GLY A 437 -19.86 15.12 3.24
N ARG A 438 -18.71 14.58 2.82
CA ARG A 438 -17.38 15.15 3.08
C ARG A 438 -16.83 15.84 1.85
N HIS A 439 -16.83 17.17 1.89
CA HIS A 439 -16.57 18.01 0.71
C HIS A 439 -15.21 18.72 0.73
N ARG A 440 -14.48 18.65 1.86
CA ARG A 440 -13.13 19.21 2.01
C ARG A 440 -12.08 18.34 1.32
N ASN A 441 -12.12 18.36 -0.01
CA ASN A 441 -11.30 17.54 -0.90
C ASN A 441 -10.48 18.44 -1.82
N TRP A 442 -9.20 18.12 -1.98
CA TRP A 442 -8.30 18.77 -2.92
C TRP A 442 -7.70 17.72 -3.84
N LEU A 443 -7.96 17.81 -5.13
CA LEU A 443 -7.36 16.95 -6.15
C LEU A 443 -6.25 17.71 -6.90
N LEU A 444 -5.05 17.16 -6.91
CA LEU A 444 -3.99 17.49 -7.86
C LEU A 444 -3.86 16.35 -8.86
N PHE A 445 -4.21 16.61 -10.12
CA PHE A 445 -4.17 15.62 -11.19
C PHE A 445 -3.27 16.06 -12.33
N GLY A 446 -2.46 15.15 -12.87
CA GLY A 446 -1.60 15.45 -14.00
C GLY A 446 -1.57 14.40 -15.10
N GLU A 447 -1.46 14.88 -16.34
CA GLU A 447 -1.35 14.03 -17.53
C GLU A 447 -0.70 14.82 -18.69
N ARG A 448 -0.76 14.31 -19.93
CA ARG A 448 -0.15 14.92 -21.12
C ARG A 448 -0.90 16.17 -21.56
N GLU A 449 -2.15 16.03 -22.00
CA GLU A 449 -2.92 17.11 -22.63
C GLU A 449 -4.37 17.17 -22.09
N SER A 450 -4.87 18.37 -21.83
CA SER A 450 -6.21 18.57 -21.26
C SER A 450 -7.34 18.19 -22.22
N ALA A 451 -7.12 18.37 -23.53
CA ALA A 451 -8.11 18.10 -24.56
C ALA A 451 -8.40 16.60 -24.71
N HIS A 452 -7.40 15.75 -24.49
CA HIS A 452 -7.47 14.32 -24.76
C HIS A 452 -7.44 13.48 -23.48
N ASP A 453 -6.66 13.89 -22.48
CA ASP A 453 -6.32 13.01 -21.37
C ASP A 453 -6.90 13.44 -20.02
N PHE A 454 -7.81 14.42 -20.00
CA PHE A 454 -8.57 14.73 -18.79
C PHE A 454 -9.66 13.68 -18.56
N TYR A 455 -9.25 12.51 -18.06
CA TYR A 455 -10.15 11.40 -17.79
C TYR A 455 -11.27 11.81 -16.82
N HIS A 456 -12.49 11.37 -17.10
CA HIS A 456 -13.68 11.70 -16.29
C HIS A 456 -13.91 13.21 -16.06
N ARG A 457 -13.42 14.09 -16.97
CA ARG A 457 -13.54 15.55 -16.90
C ARG A 457 -14.91 16.06 -16.45
N GLY A 458 -15.97 15.57 -17.10
CA GLY A 458 -17.33 16.05 -16.83
C GLY A 458 -17.83 15.75 -15.41
N GLU A 459 -17.35 14.67 -14.80
CA GLU A 459 -17.68 14.32 -13.41
C GLU A 459 -16.88 15.16 -12.42
N ILE A 460 -15.57 15.30 -12.65
CA ILE A 460 -14.66 16.05 -11.77
C ILE A 460 -15.04 17.54 -11.75
N LEU A 461 -15.29 18.14 -12.91
CA LEU A 461 -15.70 19.54 -13.00
C LEU A 461 -17.06 19.77 -12.33
N ARG A 462 -17.99 18.83 -12.46
CA ARG A 462 -19.29 18.91 -11.78
C ARG A 462 -19.14 18.89 -10.26
N TRP A 463 -18.27 18.03 -9.71
CA TRP A 463 -17.99 18.04 -8.27
C TRP A 463 -17.39 19.36 -7.80
N GLN A 464 -16.52 19.97 -8.61
CA GLN A 464 -15.95 21.28 -8.32
C GLN A 464 -17.02 22.38 -8.34
N GLU A 465 -17.85 22.44 -9.38
CA GLU A 465 -18.95 23.41 -9.53
C GLU A 465 -19.97 23.33 -8.39
N GLN A 466 -20.22 22.11 -7.87
CA GLN A 466 -21.14 21.86 -6.76
C GLN A 466 -20.50 22.09 -5.38
N GLY A 467 -19.22 22.45 -5.30
CA GLY A 467 -18.49 22.62 -4.04
C GLY A 467 -18.20 21.31 -3.30
N LEU A 468 -18.35 20.16 -3.96
CA LEU A 468 -18.07 18.82 -3.43
C LEU A 468 -16.57 18.47 -3.51
N LEU A 469 -15.87 19.12 -4.45
CA LEU A 469 -14.42 19.17 -4.58
C LEU A 469 -13.97 20.61 -4.35
N GLU A 470 -13.46 20.91 -3.15
CA GLU A 470 -13.07 22.26 -2.72
C GLU A 470 -11.97 22.87 -3.60
N ARG A 471 -11.00 22.04 -4.04
CA ARG A 471 -9.89 22.51 -4.89
C ARG A 471 -9.50 21.49 -5.94
N LEU A 472 -9.20 21.96 -7.14
CA LEU A 472 -8.67 21.20 -8.26
C LEU A 472 -7.46 21.92 -8.85
N ASP A 473 -6.31 21.25 -8.88
CA ASP A 473 -5.12 21.70 -9.63
C ASP A 473 -4.77 20.69 -10.71
N LEU A 474 -4.53 21.19 -11.92
CA LEU A 474 -4.26 20.39 -13.10
C LEU A 474 -2.85 20.66 -13.63
N ALA A 475 -2.13 19.59 -13.97
CA ALA A 475 -0.79 19.65 -14.52
C ALA A 475 -0.73 18.95 -15.89
N TRP A 476 -0.37 19.69 -16.93
CA TRP A 476 -0.29 19.17 -18.30
C TRP A 476 1.16 19.18 -18.76
N SER A 477 1.73 17.99 -18.92
CA SER A 477 3.15 17.84 -19.22
C SER A 477 3.51 18.14 -20.68
N ARG A 478 2.51 18.21 -21.57
CA ARG A 478 2.68 18.43 -23.02
C ARG A 478 1.94 19.65 -23.55
N GLU A 479 1.30 20.42 -22.67
CA GLU A 479 0.72 21.71 -23.05
C GLU A 479 1.73 22.83 -22.84
N GLY A 480 1.91 23.66 -23.87
CA GLY A 480 2.82 24.80 -23.82
C GLY A 480 4.30 24.41 -23.94
N VAL A 481 5.17 25.38 -23.64
CA VAL A 481 6.63 25.25 -23.84
C VAL A 481 7.32 24.55 -22.67
N ALA A 482 6.84 24.77 -21.45
CA ALA A 482 7.39 24.17 -20.24
C ALA A 482 6.52 23.00 -19.78
N ARG A 483 7.14 21.86 -19.45
CA ARG A 483 6.42 20.71 -18.92
C ARG A 483 6.02 20.99 -17.47
N THR A 484 4.72 20.90 -17.17
CA THR A 484 4.21 21.03 -15.79
C THR A 484 3.80 19.68 -15.25
N TYR A 485 4.27 19.34 -14.05
CA TYR A 485 3.90 18.11 -13.33
C TYR A 485 3.15 18.41 -12.02
N VAL A 486 2.56 17.37 -11.42
CA VAL A 486 1.77 17.52 -10.18
C VAL A 486 2.59 18.03 -9.00
N GLN A 487 3.87 17.64 -8.90
CA GLN A 487 4.78 18.14 -7.88
C GLN A 487 5.06 19.64 -8.05
N ASP A 488 5.01 20.17 -9.27
CA ASP A 488 5.19 21.61 -9.51
C ASP A 488 3.98 22.39 -9.01
N ARG A 489 2.77 21.90 -9.32
CA ARG A 489 1.51 22.47 -8.77
C ARG A 489 1.43 22.40 -7.26
N LEU A 490 1.91 21.30 -6.69
CA LEU A 490 1.97 21.12 -5.25
C LEU A 490 2.96 22.11 -4.62
N ARG A 491 4.12 22.34 -5.24
CA ARG A 491 5.12 23.31 -4.79
C ARG A 491 4.62 24.75 -4.90
N GLU A 492 3.96 25.11 -6.00
CA GLU A 492 3.27 26.40 -6.17
C GLU A 492 2.25 26.64 -5.06
N SER A 493 1.67 25.56 -4.53
CA SER A 493 0.63 25.59 -3.50
C SER A 493 1.14 25.22 -2.10
N ALA A 494 2.45 25.31 -1.85
CA ALA A 494 3.08 24.86 -0.60
C ALA A 494 2.47 25.53 0.65
N ASP A 495 2.16 26.83 0.58
CA ASP A 495 1.53 27.54 1.70
C ASP A 495 0.13 27.01 2.02
N LEU A 496 -0.67 26.71 0.99
CA LEU A 496 -1.98 26.11 1.21
C LEU A 496 -1.85 24.67 1.74
N LEU A 497 -0.88 23.91 1.22
CA LEU A 497 -0.59 22.56 1.71
C LEU A 497 -0.28 22.58 3.21
N ARG A 498 0.55 23.51 3.68
CA ARG A 498 0.84 23.69 5.12
C ARG A 498 -0.44 23.93 5.92
N GLN A 499 -1.28 24.85 5.46
CA GLN A 499 -2.57 25.17 6.10
C GLN A 499 -3.49 23.94 6.18
N TRP A 500 -3.59 23.15 5.11
CA TRP A 500 -4.39 21.93 5.09
C TRP A 500 -3.85 20.90 6.10
N VAL A 501 -2.53 20.70 6.14
CA VAL A 501 -1.87 19.78 7.06
C VAL A 501 -2.05 20.22 8.53
N GLU A 502 -1.97 21.51 8.82
CA GLU A 502 -2.28 22.11 10.12
C GLU A 502 -3.73 21.85 10.55
N GLN A 503 -4.66 21.92 9.61
CA GLN A 503 -6.08 21.61 9.82
C GLN A 503 -6.40 20.11 9.90
N GLY A 504 -5.38 19.24 9.93
CA GLY A 504 -5.58 17.80 10.11
C GLY A 504 -5.69 17.00 8.81
N ALA A 505 -5.38 17.57 7.65
CA ALA A 505 -5.51 16.88 6.37
C ALA A 505 -4.72 15.57 6.28
N ALA A 506 -5.28 14.61 5.55
CA ALA A 506 -4.52 13.47 5.05
C ALA A 506 -4.11 13.69 3.58
N ILE A 507 -3.03 13.05 3.15
CA ILE A 507 -2.41 13.16 1.83
C ILE A 507 -2.32 11.75 1.24
N TYR A 508 -2.93 11.56 0.07
CA TYR A 508 -3.03 10.27 -0.61
C TYR A 508 -2.42 10.43 -2.00
N VAL A 509 -1.41 9.62 -2.32
CA VAL A 509 -0.68 9.69 -3.58
C VAL A 509 -0.92 8.41 -4.38
N CYS A 510 -1.33 8.52 -5.63
CA CYS A 510 -1.54 7.37 -6.50
C CYS A 510 -1.04 7.61 -7.92
N GLY A 511 -0.42 6.60 -8.54
CA GLY A 511 0.13 6.67 -9.90
C GLY A 511 1.57 6.18 -9.97
N SER A 512 2.36 6.80 -10.84
CA SER A 512 3.70 6.32 -11.19
C SER A 512 4.67 6.27 -10.01
N LEU A 513 5.16 5.08 -9.68
CA LEU A 513 6.25 4.87 -8.72
C LEU A 513 7.53 5.54 -9.20
N ALA A 514 7.82 5.44 -10.50
CA ALA A 514 8.95 6.12 -11.10
C ALA A 514 8.61 7.61 -11.35
N GLY A 515 9.42 8.51 -10.80
CA GLY A 515 9.34 9.96 -11.06
C GLY A 515 8.28 10.72 -10.26
N MET A 516 6.98 10.39 -10.40
CA MET A 516 5.90 11.17 -9.78
C MET A 516 5.91 11.05 -8.25
N ALA A 517 5.84 9.83 -7.71
CA ALA A 517 5.76 9.63 -6.26
C ALA A 517 7.00 10.17 -5.51
N PRO A 518 8.25 9.94 -5.96
CA PRO A 518 9.43 10.56 -5.35
C PRO A 518 9.43 12.09 -5.47
N GLY A 519 8.97 12.63 -6.60
CA GLY A 519 8.88 14.07 -6.81
C GLY A 519 7.88 14.75 -5.88
N VAL A 520 6.73 14.12 -5.64
CA VAL A 520 5.73 14.57 -4.66
C VAL A 520 6.30 14.47 -3.24
N ASP A 521 6.94 13.36 -2.88
CA ASP A 521 7.55 13.17 -1.55
C ASP A 521 8.61 14.25 -1.25
N ALA A 522 9.47 14.56 -2.22
CA ALA A 522 10.45 15.62 -2.11
C ALA A 522 9.81 16.99 -1.86
N VAL A 523 8.72 17.32 -2.56
CA VAL A 523 7.97 18.57 -2.34
C VAL A 523 7.30 18.59 -0.97
N LEU A 524 6.76 17.46 -0.50
CA LEU A 524 6.21 17.37 0.85
C LEU A 524 7.28 17.63 1.91
N ARG A 525 8.49 17.06 1.75
CA ARG A 525 9.62 17.28 2.68
C ARG A 525 10.13 18.71 2.62
N GLU A 526 10.21 19.31 1.44
CA GLU A 526 10.55 20.73 1.23
C GLU A 526 9.52 21.66 1.91
N ALA A 527 8.22 21.39 1.71
CA ALA A 527 7.16 22.26 2.19
C ALA A 527 6.89 22.09 3.70
N LEU A 528 6.88 20.86 4.20
CA LEU A 528 6.43 20.52 5.57
C LEU A 528 7.58 20.22 6.53
N GLY A 529 8.76 19.88 6.01
CA GLY A 529 9.90 19.38 6.78
C GLY A 529 9.84 17.87 7.05
N GLU A 530 11.01 17.24 7.09
CA GLU A 530 11.23 15.80 7.31
C GLU A 530 10.41 15.22 8.47
N ALA A 531 10.53 15.82 9.65
CA ALA A 531 9.89 15.33 10.87
C ALA A 531 8.35 15.34 10.76
N ARG A 532 7.79 16.31 10.03
CA ARG A 532 6.34 16.42 9.86
C ARG A 532 5.82 15.37 8.87
N VAL A 533 6.56 15.10 7.80
CA VAL A 533 6.23 14.04 6.84
C VAL A 533 6.24 12.67 7.52
N GLU A 534 7.27 12.37 8.31
CA GLU A 534 7.31 11.11 9.06
C GLU A 534 6.16 11.00 10.08
N GLN A 535 5.83 12.09 10.78
CA GLN A 535 4.67 12.10 11.68
C GLN A 535 3.34 11.83 10.93
N LEU A 536 3.18 12.36 9.71
CA LEU A 536 2.01 12.07 8.89
C LEU A 536 1.96 10.60 8.48
N ARG A 537 3.11 10.00 8.14
CA ARG A 537 3.23 8.58 7.78
C ARG A 537 2.87 7.68 8.97
N GLU A 538 3.48 7.92 10.13
CA GLU A 538 3.18 7.20 11.38
C GLU A 538 1.71 7.32 11.80
N ALA A 539 1.11 8.49 11.58
CA ALA A 539 -0.31 8.72 11.88
C ALA A 539 -1.27 8.17 10.80
N GLY A 540 -0.76 7.50 9.76
CA GLY A 540 -1.54 7.01 8.62
C GLY A 540 -2.23 8.11 7.82
N ARG A 541 -1.72 9.35 7.92
CA ARG A 541 -2.20 10.56 7.23
C ARG A 541 -1.42 10.85 5.95
N TYR A 542 -0.34 10.14 5.66
CA TYR A 542 0.31 10.14 4.36
C TYR A 542 0.34 8.69 3.84
N ARG A 543 -0.38 8.43 2.75
CA ARG A 543 -0.58 7.10 2.16
C ARG A 543 -0.25 7.11 0.68
N ARG A 544 0.28 6.00 0.17
CA ARG A 544 0.71 5.85 -1.23
C ARG A 544 0.19 4.53 -1.81
N ASP A 545 -0.40 4.59 -2.99
CA ASP A 545 -0.77 3.44 -3.83
C ASP A 545 -0.11 3.64 -5.21
N VAL A 546 1.15 3.25 -5.31
CA VAL A 546 2.03 3.59 -6.44
C VAL A 546 2.58 2.34 -7.09
N TYR A 547 2.70 2.38 -8.41
CA TYR A 547 3.05 1.23 -9.25
C TYR A 547 3.87 1.63 -10.48
#